data_AF-A0A2H6GTX9-F1
#
_entry.id   AF-A0A2H6GTX9-F1
#
_cell.length_a   1.000
_cell.length_b   1.000
_cell.length_c   1.000
_cell.angle_alpha   90.00
_cell.angle_beta   90.00
_cell.angle_gamma   90.00
#
_symmetry.space_group_name_H-M   'P 1'
#
loop_
_entity.id
_entity.type
_entity.pdbx_description
1 polymer ?
#
loop_
_entity_poly.entity_id
_entity_poly.type
_entity_poly.pdbx_seq_one_letter_code
_entity_poly.pdbx_strand_id
1 'polypeptide(L)' 'MSDDMIKTLEEIVEAEKAMKTRFQRLAEKADTPEMRALFKELAAEEQNHERELGERLTALRLLRDG' A
#
# COMPACT_ATOMS: atom_id res chain seq x y z
N MET A 1 15.23 -11.50 13.58
CA MET A 1 14.90 -10.81 12.32
C MET A 1 15.75 -9.55 12.24
N SER A 2 16.21 -9.13 11.05
CA SER A 2 17.02 -7.90 10.94
C SER A 2 16.11 -6.68 11.07
N ASP A 3 16.50 -5.70 11.90
CA ASP A 3 15.78 -4.42 12.03
C ASP A 3 15.69 -3.68 10.69
N ASP A 4 16.71 -3.86 9.84
CA ASP A 4 16.71 -3.30 8.48
C ASP A 4 15.55 -3.83 7.64
N MET A 5 15.21 -5.11 7.79
CA MET A 5 14.11 -5.73 7.03
C MET A 5 12.74 -5.19 7.49
N ILE A 6 12.56 -4.99 8.79
CA ILE A 6 11.34 -4.39 9.35
C ILE A 6 11.20 -2.96 8.84
N LYS A 7 12.29 -2.19 8.88
CA LYS A 7 12.32 -0.82 8.37
C LYS A 7 12.02 -0.75 6.87
N THR A 8 12.63 -1.60 6.05
CA THR A 8 12.33 -1.67 4.61
C THR A 8 10.86 -2.00 4.37
N LEU A 9 10.28 -2.93 5.13
CA LEU A 9 8.86 -3.27 4.98
C LEU A 9 7.94 -2.11 5.38
N GLU A 10 8.28 -1.35 6.43
CA GLU A 10 7.60 -0.11 6.81
C GLU A 10 7.62 0.92 5.67
N GLU A 11 8.78 1.14 5.05
CA GLU A 11 8.94 2.06 3.92
C GLU A 11 8.08 1.64 2.72
N ILE A 12 8.00 0.34 2.43
CA ILE A 12 7.15 -0.20 1.36
C ILE A 12 5.66 0.02 1.69
N VAL A 13 5.21 -0.26 2.92
CA VAL A 13 3.82 -0.03 3.34
C VAL A 13 3.41 1.44 3.16
N GLU A 14 4.29 2.38 3.49
CA GLU A 14 4.02 3.82 3.28
C GLU A 14 4.01 4.19 1.79
N ALA A 15 4.83 3.54 0.96
CA ALA A 15 4.79 3.71 -0.48
C ALA A 15 3.44 3.25 -1.07
N GLU A 16 2.89 2.11 -0.63
CA GLU A 16 1.58 1.61 -1.07
C GLU A 16 0.46 2.59 -0.70
N LYS A 17 0.47 3.14 0.52
CA LYS A 17 -0.47 4.18 0.95
C LYS A 17 -0.41 5.42 0.07
N ALA A 18 0.81 5.85 -0.28
CA ALA A 18 1.03 7.00 -1.15
C ALA A 18 0.50 6.74 -2.58
N MET A 19 0.73 5.53 -3.12
CA MET A 19 0.24 5.14 -4.44
C MET A 19 -1.27 5.00 -4.50
N LYS A 20 -1.89 4.34 -3.50
CA LYS A 20 -3.35 4.33 -3.34
C LYS A 20 -3.93 5.74 -3.39
N THR A 21 -3.39 6.65 -2.58
CA THR A 21 -3.84 8.06 -2.52
C THR A 21 -3.62 8.79 -3.85
N ARG A 22 -2.53 8.47 -4.57
CA ARG A 22 -2.27 9.02 -5.90
C ARG A 22 -3.30 8.53 -6.92
N PHE A 23 -3.60 7.24 -6.97
CA PHE A 23 -4.57 6.68 -7.88
C PHE A 23 -6.00 7.15 -7.58
N GLN A 24 -6.38 7.30 -6.30
CA GLN A 24 -7.65 7.92 -5.93
C GLN A 24 -7.79 9.35 -6.48
N ARG A 25 -6.75 10.19 -6.33
CA ARG A 25 -6.74 11.55 -6.89
C ARG A 25 -6.77 11.57 -8.41
N LEU A 26 -6.13 10.60 -9.07
CA LEU A 26 -6.19 10.47 -10.54
C LEU A 26 -7.59 10.02 -10.99
N ALA A 27 -8.24 9.12 -10.26
CA ALA A 27 -9.62 8.71 -10.54
C ALA A 27 -10.60 9.89 -10.42
N GLU A 28 -10.41 10.78 -9.44
CA GLU A 28 -11.22 12.00 -9.30
C GLU A 28 -11.07 12.92 -10.51
N LYS A 29 -9.83 13.09 -10.98
CA LYS A 29 -9.47 13.99 -12.10
C LYS A 29 -9.63 13.38 -13.49
N ALA A 30 -9.95 12.10 -13.60
CA ALA A 30 -10.07 11.42 -14.88
C ALA A 30 -11.22 11.98 -15.72
N ASP A 31 -10.95 12.27 -16.99
CA ASP A 31 -11.92 12.84 -17.93
C ASP A 31 -12.91 11.80 -18.46
N THR A 32 -12.49 10.52 -18.56
CA THR A 32 -13.34 9.44 -19.08
C THR A 32 -13.73 8.43 -18.01
N PRO A 33 -14.89 7.76 -18.15
CA PRO A 33 -15.31 6.68 -17.26
C PRO A 33 -14.30 5.52 -17.20
N GLU A 34 -13.67 5.18 -18.31
CA GLU A 34 -12.70 4.09 -18.43
C GLU A 34 -11.42 4.39 -17.64
N MET A 35 -10.88 5.61 -17.78
CA MET A 35 -9.72 6.04 -16.99
C MET A 35 -10.05 6.10 -15.50
N ARG A 36 -11.25 6.58 -15.15
CA ARG A 36 -11.72 6.60 -13.76
C ARG A 36 -11.82 5.19 -13.18
N ALA A 37 -12.31 4.22 -13.95
CA ALA A 37 -12.42 2.83 -13.53
C ALA A 37 -11.03 2.22 -13.32
N LEU A 38 -10.10 2.41 -14.28
CA LEU A 38 -8.73 1.93 -14.18
C LEU A 38 -8.03 2.46 -12.93
N PHE A 39 -8.09 3.76 -12.66
CA PHE A 39 -7.46 4.31 -11.46
C PHE A 39 -8.11 3.85 -10.16
N LYS A 40 -9.41 3.54 -10.16
CA LYS A 40 -10.07 2.93 -8.99
C LYS A 40 -9.60 1.50 -8.75
N GLU A 41 -9.41 0.72 -9.82
CA GLU A 41 -8.88 -0.64 -9.74
C GLU A 41 -7.46 -0.63 -9.19
N LEU A 42 -6.58 0.21 -9.74
CA LEU A 42 -5.21 0.37 -9.23
C LEU A 42 -5.19 0.81 -7.76
N ALA A 43 -6.04 1.76 -7.35
CA ALA A 43 -6.13 2.15 -5.94
C ALA A 43 -6.57 0.98 -5.03
N ALA A 44 -7.43 0.08 -5.53
CA ALA A 44 -7.86 -1.09 -4.78
C ALA A 44 -6.75 -2.15 -4.68
N GLU A 45 -5.93 -2.31 -5.72
CA GLU A 45 -4.73 -3.15 -5.68
C GLU A 45 -3.75 -2.67 -4.61
N GLU A 46 -3.41 -1.38 -4.58
CA GLU A 46 -2.49 -0.84 -3.57
C GLU A 46 -3.06 -0.94 -2.14
N GLN A 47 -4.39 -0.87 -1.98
CA GLN A 47 -5.03 -1.13 -0.70
C GLN A 47 -4.84 -2.60 -0.25
N ASN A 48 -4.89 -3.56 -1.18
CA ASN A 48 -4.63 -4.95 -0.86
C ASN A 48 -3.15 -5.15 -0.49
N HIS A 49 -2.22 -4.54 -1.23
CA HIS A 49 -0.79 -4.57 -0.91
C HIS A 49 -0.51 -3.98 0.48
N GLU A 50 -1.05 -2.80 0.79
CA GLU A 50 -0.95 -2.15 2.11
C GLU A 50 -1.40 -3.10 3.23
N ARG A 51 -2.57 -3.75 3.06
CA ARG A 51 -3.10 -4.69 4.06
C ARG A 51 -2.17 -5.87 4.27
N GLU A 52 -1.80 -6.58 3.20
CA GLU A 52 -0.98 -7.79 3.32
C GLU A 52 0.42 -7.48 3.90
N LEU A 53 1.05 -6.41 3.45
CA LEU A 53 2.37 -6.00 3.96
C LEU A 53 2.27 -5.52 5.41
N GLY A 54 1.19 -4.83 5.79
CA GLY A 54 0.92 -4.42 7.16
C GLY A 54 0.70 -5.60 8.12
N GLU A 55 0.00 -6.65 7.68
CA GLU A 55 -0.16 -7.89 8.44
C GLU A 55 1.20 -8.58 8.65
N ARG A 56 2.01 -8.70 7.59
CA ARG A 56 3.37 -9.26 7.66
C ARG A 56 4.27 -8.45 8.59
N LEU A 57 4.21 -7.12 8.51
CA LEU A 57 4.98 -6.22 9.38
C LEU A 57 4.60 -6.39 10.85
N THR A 58 3.30 -6.47 11.14
CA THR A 58 2.80 -6.73 12.49
C THR A 58 3.34 -8.04 13.04
N ALA A 59 3.27 -9.12 12.25
CA ALA A 59 3.79 -10.43 12.63
C ALA A 59 5.32 -10.39 12.90
N LEU A 60 6.08 -9.70 12.05
CA LEU A 60 7.52 -9.55 12.22
C LEU A 60 7.91 -8.75 13.47
N ARG A 61 7.16 -7.70 13.81
CA ARG A 61 7.39 -6.93 15.04
C ARG A 61 7.13 -7.77 16.28
N LEU A 62 6.03 -8.54 16.30
CA LEU A 62 5.74 -9.47 17.40
C LEU A 62 6.82 -10.54 17.59
N LEU A 63 7.38 -11.06 16.49
CA LEU A 63 8.48 -12.03 16.54
C LEU A 63 9.84 -11.43 16.94
N ARG A 64 10.01 -10.11 16.80
CA ARG A 64 11.22 -9.40 17.26
C ARG A 64 11.13 -9.09 18.75
N ASP A 65 9.94 -8.71 19.22
CA ASP A 65 9.71 -8.20 20.57
C ASP A 65 9.39 -9.32 21.60
N GLY A 66 9.16 -10.56 21.14
CA GLY A 66 8.96 -11.76 21.97
C GLY A 66 10.21 -12.61 22.08
#